data_AF-A0A7X9AE99-F1
#
_entry.id   AF-A0A7X9AE99-F1
#
_cell.length_a   1.000
_cell.length_b   1.000
_cell.length_c   1.000
_cell.angle_alpha   90.00
_cell.angle_beta   90.00
_cell.angle_gamma   90.00
#
_symmetry.space_group_name_H-M   'P 1'
#
loop_
_entity.id
_entity.type
_entity.pdbx_description
1 polymer ?
#
loop_
_entity_poly.entity_id
_entity_poly.type
_entity_poly.pdbx_seq_one_letter_code
_entity_poly.pdbx_strand_id
1 'polypeptide(L)'
;ELALVDKVLRDLFTPDIDRLIIDNPVEHAKMRDKLESTAPVLMGRMHLYTDRRPLFELHSVESEMEKALNRKVWLDSGGYLIIDRTEALWVIDVNTGKFIGKTSLADTILRTNLEACREICRQLRLRDMAGIIVIDFIDMDSADDQRKVLEFLEDELRRDRTRTHLVGMTELGLVQLTRKREGKDLDAVMREPCPVCSGRGRLLSAQTLAFRVRREILRLALDDHNEAILVRVHPHTAIELIGVEGEEVETLERDSGRTILIQVDQHLHPECHEVLGGPKNQLEARVTRLSQGHQVKVRLEEPFGPNIQSALAVVNGHLVEVLSGGDRLGKEVQVRMIRNTGAFCQAEIVR
;
A
#
# COMPACT_ATOMS: atom_id res chain seq x y z
N GLU A 1 1.01 -11.75 -30.79
CA GLU A 1 0.53 -12.46 -29.59
C GLU A 1 -0.56 -13.44 -29.99
N LEU A 2 -0.53 -14.68 -29.50
CA LEU A 2 -1.72 -15.53 -29.56
C LEU A 2 -2.83 -14.79 -28.80
N ALA A 3 -3.95 -14.48 -29.46
CA ALA A 3 -5.09 -13.88 -28.78
C ALA A 3 -5.48 -14.81 -27.62
N LEU A 4 -5.63 -14.29 -26.40
CA LEU A 4 -5.96 -15.03 -25.16
C LEU A 4 -6.97 -16.18 -25.39
N VAL A 5 -7.96 -15.92 -26.25
CA VAL A 5 -8.91 -16.88 -26.85
C VAL A 5 -8.29 -18.23 -27.25
N ASP A 6 -7.21 -18.25 -28.03
CA ASP A 6 -6.60 -19.48 -28.54
C ASP A 6 -5.95 -20.29 -27.42
N LYS A 7 -5.38 -19.59 -26.43
CA LYS A 7 -4.82 -20.21 -25.23
C LYS A 7 -5.93 -20.83 -24.40
N VAL A 8 -7.05 -20.12 -24.20
CA VAL A 8 -8.21 -20.61 -23.45
C VAL A 8 -8.80 -21.86 -24.09
N LEU A 9 -9.07 -21.84 -25.40
CA LEU A 9 -9.67 -22.99 -26.09
C LEU A 9 -8.77 -24.22 -26.10
N ARG A 10 -7.46 -24.06 -26.33
CA ARG A 10 -6.52 -25.18 -26.42
C ARG A 10 -6.13 -25.74 -25.04
N ASP A 11 -5.86 -24.84 -24.08
CA ASP A 11 -5.20 -25.22 -22.83
C ASP A 11 -6.20 -25.31 -21.65
N LEU A 12 -7.38 -24.65 -21.74
CA LEU A 12 -8.32 -24.57 -20.62
C LEU A 12 -9.67 -25.25 -20.86
N PHE A 13 -10.19 -25.25 -22.09
CA PHE A 13 -11.52 -25.78 -22.38
C PHE A 13 -11.49 -27.27 -22.68
N THR A 14 -11.41 -28.06 -21.62
CA THR A 14 -11.30 -29.51 -21.64
C THR A 14 -12.65 -30.19 -21.36
N PRO A 15 -12.81 -31.51 -21.61
CA PRO A 15 -14.09 -32.21 -21.42
C PRO A 15 -14.62 -32.27 -19.98
N ASP A 16 -13.82 -31.93 -18.98
CA ASP A 16 -14.20 -31.73 -17.58
C ASP A 16 -14.85 -30.35 -17.31
N ILE A 17 -14.81 -29.43 -18.27
CA ILE A 17 -15.46 -28.13 -18.17
C ILE A 17 -16.92 -28.23 -18.62
N ASP A 18 -17.85 -27.94 -17.71
CA ASP A 18 -19.29 -28.00 -17.99
C ASP A 18 -19.76 -26.94 -18.98
N ARG A 19 -19.27 -25.69 -18.82
CA ARG A 19 -19.71 -24.54 -19.62
C ARG A 19 -18.59 -23.52 -19.85
N LEU A 20 -18.53 -22.98 -21.06
CA LEU A 20 -17.75 -21.79 -21.42
C LEU A 20 -18.72 -20.63 -21.67
N ILE A 21 -18.70 -19.62 -20.80
CA ILE A 21 -19.64 -18.49 -20.85
C ILE A 21 -18.88 -17.23 -21.31
N ILE A 22 -19.41 -16.54 -22.31
CA ILE A 22 -18.80 -15.33 -22.88
C ILE A 22 -19.87 -14.24 -22.96
N ASP A 23 -19.59 -13.04 -22.46
CA ASP A 23 -20.53 -11.91 -22.43
C ASP A 23 -20.35 -10.92 -23.60
N ASN A 24 -19.32 -11.12 -24.43
CA ASN A 24 -19.09 -10.36 -25.65
C ASN A 24 -19.53 -11.14 -26.92
N PRO A 25 -20.55 -10.66 -27.67
CA PRO A 25 -21.04 -11.35 -28.86
C PRO A 25 -20.01 -11.54 -29.97
N VAL A 26 -19.09 -10.57 -30.13
CA VAL A 26 -18.05 -10.61 -31.16
C VAL A 26 -17.01 -11.67 -30.82
N GLU A 27 -16.56 -11.74 -29.58
CA GLU A 27 -15.61 -12.76 -29.13
C GLU A 27 -16.26 -14.16 -29.10
N HIS A 28 -17.52 -14.26 -28.70
CA HIS A 28 -18.28 -15.51 -28.79
C HIS A 28 -18.35 -16.04 -30.23
N ALA A 29 -18.66 -15.20 -31.22
CA ALA A 29 -18.69 -15.63 -32.62
C ALA A 29 -17.32 -16.14 -33.08
N LYS A 30 -16.24 -15.38 -32.81
CA LYS A 30 -14.86 -15.77 -33.14
C LYS A 30 -14.44 -17.09 -32.49
N MET A 31 -14.76 -17.28 -31.21
CA MET A 31 -14.42 -18.49 -30.45
C MET A 31 -15.16 -19.72 -30.98
N ARG A 32 -16.42 -19.54 -31.39
CA ARG A 32 -17.27 -20.61 -31.92
C ARG A 32 -16.72 -21.13 -33.25
N ASP A 33 -16.38 -20.23 -34.17
CA ASP A 33 -15.84 -20.61 -35.48
C ASP A 33 -14.52 -21.41 -35.33
N LYS A 34 -13.68 -21.02 -34.36
CA LYS A 34 -12.44 -21.76 -34.03
C LYS A 34 -12.72 -23.12 -33.40
N LEU A 35 -13.66 -23.17 -32.45
CA LEU A 35 -14.02 -24.40 -31.74
C LEU A 35 -14.64 -25.44 -32.66
N GLU A 36 -15.42 -25.01 -33.65
CA GLU A 36 -16.01 -25.88 -34.68
C GLU A 36 -14.93 -26.65 -35.45
N SER A 37 -13.79 -26.00 -35.74
CA SER A 37 -12.67 -26.66 -36.44
C SER A 37 -11.76 -27.50 -35.55
N THR A 38 -11.64 -27.16 -34.26
CA THR A 38 -10.64 -27.77 -33.35
C THR A 38 -11.21 -28.81 -32.40
N ALA A 39 -12.39 -28.57 -31.84
CA ALA A 39 -13.05 -29.49 -30.90
C ALA A 39 -14.60 -29.39 -31.00
N PRO A 40 -15.21 -29.85 -32.11
CA PRO A 40 -16.66 -29.76 -32.33
C PRO A 40 -17.52 -30.35 -31.21
N VAL A 41 -17.00 -31.37 -30.50
CA VAL A 41 -17.69 -32.05 -29.39
C VAL A 41 -18.01 -31.11 -28.22
N LEU A 42 -17.23 -30.04 -28.04
CA LEU A 42 -17.41 -29.08 -26.94
C LEU A 42 -18.35 -27.92 -27.29
N MET A 43 -18.80 -27.82 -28.55
CA MET A 43 -19.65 -26.71 -29.03
C MET A 43 -20.92 -26.53 -28.22
N GLY A 44 -21.56 -27.62 -27.79
CA GLY A 44 -22.80 -27.57 -27.01
C GLY A 44 -22.67 -26.99 -25.60
N ARG A 45 -21.43 -26.75 -25.14
CA ARG A 45 -21.11 -26.20 -23.81
C ARG A 45 -20.73 -24.72 -23.85
N MET A 46 -20.63 -24.14 -25.05
CA MET A 46 -20.28 -22.74 -25.23
C MET A 46 -21.56 -21.90 -25.30
N HIS A 47 -21.65 -20.87 -24.45
CA HIS A 47 -22.85 -20.06 -24.28
C HIS A 47 -22.53 -18.56 -24.33
N LEU A 48 -23.32 -17.82 -25.11
CA LEU A 48 -23.35 -16.36 -25.05
C LEU A 48 -24.20 -15.93 -23.85
N TYR A 49 -23.61 -15.12 -22.98
CA TYR A 49 -24.29 -14.50 -21.86
C TYR A 49 -24.92 -13.18 -22.30
N THR A 50 -26.23 -13.04 -22.06
CA THR A 50 -27.03 -11.88 -22.53
C THR A 50 -27.79 -11.18 -21.40
N ASP A 51 -27.62 -11.63 -20.16
CA ASP A 51 -28.34 -11.06 -19.03
C ASP A 51 -27.78 -9.68 -18.67
N ARG A 52 -28.62 -8.85 -18.03
CA ARG A 52 -28.26 -7.47 -17.66
C ARG A 52 -27.21 -7.39 -16.56
N ARG A 53 -27.16 -8.39 -15.67
CA ARG A 53 -26.21 -8.41 -14.56
C ARG A 53 -24.83 -8.77 -15.11
N PRO A 54 -23.74 -8.05 -14.82
CA PRO A 54 -22.40 -8.41 -15.30
C PRO A 54 -22.01 -9.86 -14.94
N LEU A 55 -21.36 -10.56 -15.88
CA LEU A 55 -21.05 -11.99 -15.75
C LEU A 55 -20.16 -12.28 -14.53
N PHE A 56 -19.13 -11.45 -14.31
CA PHE A 56 -18.21 -11.62 -13.19
C PHE A 56 -18.86 -11.33 -11.85
N GLU A 57 -19.80 -10.39 -11.79
CA GLU A 57 -20.58 -10.10 -10.59
C GLU A 57 -21.53 -11.25 -10.24
N LEU A 58 -22.19 -11.85 -11.25
CA LEU A 58 -23.06 -13.01 -11.06
C LEU A 58 -22.31 -14.19 -10.41
N HIS A 59 -21.04 -14.38 -10.77
CA HIS A 59 -20.19 -15.47 -10.28
C HIS A 59 -19.20 -15.04 -9.18
N SER A 60 -19.31 -13.82 -8.64
CA SER A 60 -18.45 -13.28 -7.59
C SER A 60 -16.94 -13.27 -7.93
N VAL A 61 -16.57 -13.25 -9.21
CA VAL A 61 -15.18 -13.27 -9.66
C VAL A 61 -14.44 -12.01 -9.22
N GLU A 62 -15.08 -10.83 -9.36
CA GLU A 62 -14.49 -9.56 -8.91
C GLU A 62 -14.14 -9.57 -7.43
N SER A 63 -15.05 -10.08 -6.59
CA SER A 63 -14.82 -10.19 -5.14
C SER A 63 -13.65 -11.11 -4.82
N GLU A 64 -13.49 -12.23 -5.54
CA GLU A 64 -12.35 -13.12 -5.35
C GLU A 64 -11.04 -12.50 -5.85
N MET A 65 -11.07 -11.70 -6.93
CA MET A 65 -9.90 -10.95 -7.40
C MET A 65 -9.44 -9.92 -6.37
N GLU A 66 -10.36 -9.14 -5.80
CA GLU A 66 -10.05 -8.17 -4.74
C GLU A 66 -9.46 -8.87 -3.50
N LYS A 67 -10.06 -9.99 -3.08
CA LYS A 67 -9.52 -10.80 -1.97
C LYS A 67 -8.13 -11.35 -2.27
N ALA A 68 -7.89 -11.79 -3.51
CA ALA A 68 -6.58 -12.28 -3.95
C ALA A 68 -5.50 -11.19 -4.01
N LEU A 69 -5.85 -9.91 -3.96
CA LEU A 69 -4.89 -8.81 -3.84
C LEU A 69 -4.55 -8.46 -2.38
N ASN A 70 -5.26 -9.03 -1.41
CA ASN A 70 -4.98 -8.78 0.00
C ASN A 70 -3.72 -9.53 0.46
N ARG A 71 -2.91 -8.86 1.29
CA ARG A 71 -1.75 -9.48 1.95
C ARG A 71 -2.17 -10.61 2.89
N LYS A 72 -3.29 -10.45 3.59
CA LYS A 72 -3.85 -11.41 4.55
C LYS A 72 -4.98 -12.22 3.91
N VAL A 73 -4.92 -13.54 4.00
CA VAL A 73 -5.94 -14.47 3.50
C VAL A 73 -6.47 -15.31 4.65
N TRP A 74 -7.76 -15.28 4.90
CA TRP A 74 -8.37 -16.06 5.98
C TRP A 74 -8.60 -17.52 5.57
N LEU A 75 -8.44 -18.41 6.55
CA LEU A 75 -8.82 -19.81 6.48
C LEU A 75 -10.22 -19.98 7.11
N ASP A 76 -10.98 -20.99 6.69
CA ASP A 76 -12.32 -21.29 7.21
C ASP A 76 -12.32 -21.57 8.72
N SER A 77 -11.21 -22.14 9.23
CA SER A 77 -11.03 -22.36 10.67
C SER A 77 -10.78 -21.07 11.49
N GLY A 78 -10.55 -19.93 10.85
CA GLY A 78 -10.20 -18.68 11.51
C GLY A 78 -8.69 -18.44 11.69
N GLY A 79 -7.86 -19.38 11.22
CA GLY A 79 -6.46 -19.12 10.89
C GLY A 79 -6.31 -18.18 9.69
N TYR A 80 -5.09 -17.81 9.34
CA TYR A 80 -4.84 -16.97 8.16
C TYR A 80 -3.43 -17.15 7.61
N LEU A 81 -3.28 -16.84 6.32
CA LEU A 81 -2.02 -16.71 5.63
C LEU A 81 -1.61 -15.24 5.55
N ILE A 82 -0.32 -14.97 5.65
CA ILE A 82 0.30 -13.72 5.24
C ILE A 82 1.16 -14.01 4.02
N ILE A 83 0.86 -13.36 2.90
CA ILE A 83 1.54 -13.58 1.62
C ILE A 83 2.30 -12.31 1.25
N ASP A 84 3.62 -12.42 1.22
CA ASP A 84 4.52 -11.33 0.87
C ASP A 84 5.36 -11.66 -0.37
N ARG A 85 5.49 -10.66 -1.24
CA ARG A 85 6.40 -10.70 -2.39
C ARG A 85 7.66 -9.92 -2.04
N THR A 86 8.80 -10.57 -2.15
CA THR A 86 10.11 -9.92 -2.09
C THR A 86 10.66 -9.69 -3.50
N GLU A 87 11.88 -9.18 -3.62
CA GLU A 87 12.55 -9.01 -4.91
C GLU A 87 12.77 -10.36 -5.63
N ALA A 88 13.14 -11.41 -4.88
CA ALA A 88 13.58 -12.68 -5.46
C ALA A 88 12.55 -13.82 -5.32
N LEU A 89 11.72 -13.79 -4.28
CA LEU A 89 10.87 -14.93 -3.90
C LEU A 89 9.56 -14.50 -3.21
N TRP A 90 8.62 -15.43 -3.17
CA TRP A 90 7.39 -15.31 -2.38
C TRP A 90 7.58 -15.96 -1.02
N VAL A 91 7.09 -15.30 0.04
CA VAL A 91 7.05 -15.82 1.41
C VAL A 91 5.59 -15.93 1.83
N ILE A 92 5.23 -17.09 2.38
CA ILE A 92 3.89 -17.35 2.92
C ILE A 92 4.02 -17.81 4.36
N ASP A 93 3.39 -17.10 5.28
CA ASP A 93 3.38 -17.41 6.71
C ASP A 93 1.99 -17.87 7.17
N VAL A 94 1.93 -18.98 7.91
CA VAL A 94 0.68 -19.62 8.36
C VAL A 94 0.43 -19.33 9.85
N ASN A 95 -0.74 -18.79 10.16
CA ASN A 95 -1.11 -18.42 11.52
C ASN A 95 -2.40 -19.11 11.95
N THR A 96 -2.47 -19.56 13.20
CA THR A 96 -3.69 -20.13 13.82
C THR A 96 -4.74 -19.07 14.17
N GLY A 97 -4.36 -17.79 14.31
CA GLY A 97 -5.29 -16.72 14.66
C GLY A 97 -5.97 -16.95 16.01
N LYS A 98 -7.30 -16.76 16.07
CA LYS A 98 -8.11 -17.00 17.29
C LYS A 98 -8.58 -18.46 17.43
N PHE A 99 -8.11 -19.35 16.55
CA PHE A 99 -8.56 -20.73 16.51
C PHE A 99 -7.90 -21.55 17.61
N ILE A 100 -8.57 -21.64 18.76
CA ILE A 100 -8.24 -22.59 19.81
C ILE A 100 -9.27 -23.71 19.66
N GLY A 101 -8.89 -24.81 18.99
CA GLY A 101 -9.78 -25.94 18.78
C GLY A 101 -10.29 -26.53 20.10
N LYS A 102 -11.37 -27.33 20.04
CA LYS A 102 -11.84 -28.13 21.20
C LYS A 102 -10.98 -29.38 21.47
N THR A 103 -10.04 -29.67 20.56
CA THR A 103 -9.12 -30.82 20.54
C THR A 103 -7.73 -30.42 21.04
N SER A 104 -6.77 -31.35 21.02
CA SER A 104 -5.39 -31.05 21.37
C SER A 104 -4.81 -29.93 20.49
N LEU A 105 -3.80 -29.23 21.01
CA LEU A 105 -3.10 -28.17 20.28
C LEU A 105 -2.45 -28.72 19.00
N ALA A 106 -1.80 -29.90 19.08
CA ALA A 106 -1.17 -30.56 17.95
C ALA A 106 -2.15 -30.85 16.81
N ASP A 107 -3.33 -31.39 17.11
CA ASP A 107 -4.37 -31.64 16.10
C ASP A 107 -4.87 -30.35 15.44
N THR A 108 -4.95 -29.28 16.23
CA THR A 108 -5.37 -27.96 15.76
C THR A 108 -4.33 -27.38 14.79
N ILE A 109 -3.05 -27.50 15.11
CA ILE A 109 -1.92 -27.09 14.26
C ILE A 109 -1.92 -27.89 12.95
N LEU A 110 -1.96 -29.22 13.02
CA LEU A 110 -1.96 -30.07 11.83
C LEU A 110 -3.14 -29.73 10.91
N ARG A 111 -4.35 -29.60 11.47
CA ARG A 111 -5.53 -29.22 10.67
C ARG A 111 -5.36 -27.87 9.99
N THR A 112 -4.82 -26.89 10.71
CA THR A 112 -4.59 -25.54 10.17
C THR A 112 -3.55 -25.57 9.04
N ASN A 113 -2.46 -26.32 9.19
CA ASN A 113 -1.44 -26.47 8.14
C ASN A 113 -1.98 -27.19 6.89
N LEU A 114 -2.81 -28.23 7.05
CA LEU A 114 -3.45 -28.92 5.92
C LEU A 114 -4.46 -28.02 5.17
N GLU A 115 -5.20 -27.21 5.91
CA GLU A 115 -6.09 -26.20 5.33
C GLU A 115 -5.29 -25.12 4.59
N ALA A 116 -4.21 -24.65 5.20
CA ALA A 116 -3.27 -23.72 4.58
C ALA A 116 -2.70 -24.28 3.27
N CYS A 117 -2.35 -25.58 3.19
CA CYS A 117 -1.88 -26.19 1.93
C CYS A 117 -2.86 -26.02 0.78
N ARG A 118 -4.17 -26.26 1.02
CA ARG A 118 -5.22 -26.07 0.00
C ARG A 118 -5.29 -24.61 -0.44
N GLU A 119 -5.33 -23.70 0.52
CA GLU A 119 -5.47 -22.28 0.24
C GLU A 119 -4.23 -21.70 -0.44
N ILE A 120 -3.03 -22.12 -0.04
CA ILE A 120 -1.77 -21.77 -0.70
C ILE A 120 -1.82 -22.18 -2.15
N CYS A 121 -2.14 -23.45 -2.46
CA CYS A 121 -2.23 -23.91 -3.84
C CYS A 121 -3.28 -23.16 -4.65
N ARG A 122 -4.41 -22.78 -4.03
CA ARG A 122 -5.42 -21.91 -4.65
C ARG A 122 -4.84 -20.52 -4.97
N GLN A 123 -4.17 -19.89 -4.01
CA GLN A 123 -3.58 -18.56 -4.18
C GLN A 123 -2.43 -18.56 -5.20
N LEU A 124 -1.62 -19.63 -5.27
CA LEU A 124 -0.57 -19.77 -6.30
C LEU A 124 -1.14 -19.60 -7.71
N ARG A 125 -2.30 -20.22 -7.98
CA ARG A 125 -3.00 -20.13 -9.26
C ARG A 125 -3.69 -18.78 -9.45
N LEU A 126 -4.42 -18.29 -8.45
CA LEU A 126 -5.18 -17.03 -8.55
C LEU A 126 -4.28 -15.81 -8.72
N ARG A 127 -3.13 -15.80 -8.04
CA ARG A 127 -2.16 -14.69 -8.10
C ARG A 127 -1.09 -14.88 -9.17
N ASP A 128 -1.08 -16.03 -9.85
CA ASP A 128 0.01 -16.49 -10.72
C ASP A 128 1.41 -16.32 -10.09
N MET A 129 1.55 -16.76 -8.83
CA MET A 129 2.84 -16.72 -8.11
C MET A 129 3.83 -17.66 -8.79
N ALA A 130 5.03 -17.16 -9.10
CA ALA A 130 6.05 -17.92 -9.80
C ALA A 130 7.46 -17.60 -9.30
N GLY A 131 8.40 -18.50 -9.59
CA GLY A 131 9.76 -18.46 -9.07
C GLY A 131 9.88 -19.32 -7.81
N ILE A 132 10.72 -18.87 -6.88
CA ILE A 132 10.92 -19.52 -5.58
C ILE A 132 9.79 -19.08 -4.66
N ILE A 133 9.19 -20.04 -3.97
CA ILE A 133 8.14 -19.83 -2.97
C ILE A 133 8.59 -20.56 -1.70
N VAL A 134 8.56 -19.83 -0.59
CA VAL A 134 8.90 -20.32 0.75
C VAL A 134 7.66 -20.24 1.62
N ILE A 135 7.34 -21.32 2.32
CA ILE A 135 6.17 -21.43 3.18
C ILE A 135 6.66 -21.73 4.60
N ASP A 136 6.28 -20.87 5.53
CA ASP A 136 6.49 -21.01 6.97
C ASP A 136 5.19 -21.57 7.58
N PHE A 137 5.16 -22.89 7.76
CA PHE A 137 4.06 -23.56 8.43
C PHE A 137 4.18 -23.41 9.94
N ILE A 138 3.07 -23.54 10.65
CA ILE A 138 3.10 -23.56 12.12
C ILE A 138 3.93 -24.78 12.58
N ASP A 139 4.85 -24.56 13.52
CA ASP A 139 5.73 -25.59 14.07
C ASP A 139 4.97 -26.84 14.52
N MET A 140 5.49 -28.01 14.13
CA MET A 140 4.97 -29.32 14.49
C MET A 140 6.10 -30.16 15.09
N ASP A 141 5.90 -30.66 16.32
CA ASP A 141 6.87 -31.53 17.01
C ASP A 141 6.97 -32.92 16.37
N SER A 142 5.88 -33.37 15.74
CA SER A 142 5.75 -34.70 15.15
C SER A 142 6.28 -34.72 13.73
N ALA A 143 7.33 -35.50 13.48
CA ALA A 143 7.85 -35.76 12.13
C ALA A 143 6.80 -36.44 11.23
N ASP A 144 5.86 -37.19 11.81
CA ASP A 144 4.77 -37.80 11.06
C ASP A 144 3.79 -36.74 10.54
N ASP A 145 3.52 -35.71 11.35
CA ASP A 145 2.61 -34.64 10.96
C ASP A 145 3.25 -33.71 9.93
N GLN A 146 4.56 -33.43 10.05
CA GLN A 146 5.34 -32.76 9.01
C GLN A 146 5.27 -33.50 7.67
N ARG A 147 5.46 -34.84 7.68
CA ARG A 147 5.33 -35.66 6.47
C ARG A 147 3.94 -35.60 5.86
N LYS A 148 2.88 -35.70 6.67
CA LYS A 148 1.49 -35.57 6.18
C LYS A 148 1.24 -34.23 5.50
N VAL A 149 1.75 -33.13 6.06
CA VAL A 149 1.61 -31.80 5.46
C VAL A 149 2.33 -31.72 4.12
N LEU A 150 3.56 -32.25 4.01
CA LEU A 150 4.32 -32.28 2.76
C LEU A 150 3.66 -33.13 1.67
N GLU A 151 3.22 -34.35 2.01
CA GLU A 151 2.51 -35.24 1.08
C GLU A 151 1.21 -34.59 0.59
N PHE A 152 0.46 -34.01 1.51
CA PHE A 152 -0.79 -33.32 1.18
C PHE A 152 -0.56 -32.09 0.29
N LEU A 153 0.49 -31.30 0.57
CA LEU A 153 0.89 -30.19 -0.27
C LEU A 153 1.29 -30.66 -1.68
N GLU A 154 2.05 -31.74 -1.80
CA GLU A 154 2.45 -32.31 -3.08
C GLU A 154 1.22 -32.74 -3.91
N ASP A 155 0.26 -33.41 -3.28
CA ASP A 155 -0.98 -33.84 -3.93
C ASP A 155 -1.83 -32.66 -4.42
N GLU A 156 -1.94 -31.59 -3.64
CA GLU A 156 -2.65 -30.37 -4.05
C GLU A 156 -1.91 -29.61 -5.17
N LEU A 157 -0.57 -29.61 -5.16
CA LEU A 157 0.25 -29.00 -6.22
C LEU A 157 0.10 -29.72 -7.56
N ARG A 158 -0.15 -31.03 -7.59
CA ARG A 158 -0.39 -31.80 -8.84
C ARG A 158 -1.63 -31.33 -9.62
N ARG A 159 -2.54 -30.59 -8.97
CA ARG A 159 -3.72 -29.99 -9.62
C ARG A 159 -3.40 -28.67 -10.33
N ASP A 160 -2.21 -28.11 -10.12
CA ASP A 160 -1.74 -26.95 -10.85
C ASP A 160 -1.30 -27.36 -12.26
N ARG A 161 -1.77 -26.63 -13.27
CA ARG A 161 -1.39 -26.83 -14.67
C ARG A 161 0.01 -26.30 -14.96
N THR A 162 0.44 -25.29 -14.20
CA THR A 162 1.78 -24.74 -14.28
C THR A 162 2.74 -25.66 -13.54
N ARG A 163 3.88 -25.99 -14.17
CA ARG A 163 4.86 -26.90 -13.59
C ARG A 163 5.37 -26.38 -12.24
N THR A 164 5.13 -27.16 -11.18
CA THR A 164 5.63 -26.96 -9.83
C THR A 164 6.61 -28.06 -9.44
N HIS A 165 7.56 -27.73 -8.58
CA HIS A 165 8.46 -28.70 -7.96
C HIS A 165 8.58 -28.38 -6.48
N LEU A 166 8.07 -29.28 -5.63
CA LEU A 166 8.29 -29.27 -4.20
C LEU A 166 9.73 -29.73 -3.92
N VAL A 167 10.54 -28.88 -3.31
CA VAL A 167 11.94 -29.18 -2.96
C VAL A 167 11.99 -29.96 -1.65
N GLY A 168 11.15 -29.58 -0.69
CA GLY A 168 11.06 -30.21 0.62
C GLY A 168 11.11 -29.18 1.75
N MET A 169 11.42 -29.64 2.95
CA MET A 169 11.58 -28.80 4.14
C MET A 169 13.07 -28.55 4.43
N THR A 170 13.40 -27.31 4.77
CA THR A 170 14.75 -26.90 5.19
C THR A 170 15.04 -27.29 6.64
N GLU A 171 16.30 -27.19 7.05
CA GLU A 171 16.70 -27.36 8.46
C GLU A 171 16.04 -26.35 9.40
N LEU A 172 15.57 -25.21 8.88
CA LEU A 172 14.85 -24.18 9.64
C LEU A 172 13.33 -24.42 9.70
N GLY A 173 12.82 -25.55 9.20
CA GLY A 173 11.38 -25.85 9.20
C GLY A 173 10.59 -25.24 8.03
N LEU A 174 11.22 -24.38 7.22
CA LEU A 174 10.57 -23.76 6.07
C LEU A 174 10.41 -24.74 4.90
N VAL A 175 9.26 -24.75 4.26
CA VAL A 175 8.99 -25.54 3.05
C VAL A 175 9.31 -24.73 1.81
N GLN A 176 10.03 -25.32 0.86
CA GLN A 176 10.45 -24.68 -0.37
C GLN A 176 9.85 -25.36 -1.60
N LEU A 177 9.37 -24.55 -2.54
CA LEU A 177 8.95 -25.02 -3.85
C LEU A 177 9.32 -24.02 -4.93
N THR A 178 9.36 -24.50 -6.17
CA THR A 178 9.49 -23.65 -7.36
C THR A 178 8.26 -23.81 -8.24
N ARG A 179 7.78 -22.71 -8.82
CA ARG A 179 6.70 -22.70 -9.79
C ARG A 179 7.14 -21.96 -11.05
N LYS A 180 6.98 -22.59 -12.22
CA LYS A 180 7.39 -22.02 -13.51
C LYS A 180 6.67 -20.70 -13.76
N ARG A 181 7.37 -19.71 -14.32
CA ARG A 181 6.77 -18.43 -14.74
C ARG A 181 6.15 -18.57 -16.12
N GLU A 182 4.85 -18.28 -16.24
CA GLU A 182 4.12 -18.25 -17.52
C GLU A 182 3.62 -16.86 -17.90
N GLY A 183 3.54 -15.93 -16.95
CA GLY A 183 3.08 -14.57 -17.17
C GLY A 183 3.52 -13.60 -16.07
N LYS A 184 2.79 -12.49 -16.01
CA LYS A 184 2.84 -11.53 -14.91
C LYS A 184 1.90 -12.01 -13.81
N ASP A 185 2.32 -11.87 -12.56
CA ASP A 185 1.45 -12.10 -11.40
C ASP A 185 0.31 -11.06 -11.33
N LEU A 186 -0.72 -11.39 -10.55
CA LEU A 186 -1.94 -10.58 -10.44
C LEU A 186 -1.67 -9.15 -9.96
N ASP A 187 -0.74 -8.96 -9.01
CA ASP A 187 -0.37 -7.64 -8.50
C ASP A 187 0.23 -6.78 -9.61
N ALA A 188 1.17 -7.33 -10.39
CA ALA A 188 1.79 -6.66 -11.54
C ALA A 188 0.82 -6.37 -12.71
N VAL A 189 -0.33 -7.04 -12.78
CA VAL A 189 -1.37 -6.77 -13.78
C VAL A 189 -2.36 -5.72 -13.30
N MET A 190 -2.72 -5.75 -12.01
CA MET A 190 -3.83 -4.96 -11.45
C MET A 190 -3.37 -3.68 -10.74
N ARG A 191 -2.09 -3.54 -10.41
CA ARG A 191 -1.57 -2.43 -9.60
C ARG A 191 -0.33 -1.80 -10.22
N GLU A 192 -0.14 -0.52 -9.87
CA GLU A 192 1.05 0.24 -10.21
C GLU A 192 1.83 0.57 -8.93
N PRO A 193 3.16 0.81 -9.03
CA PRO A 193 3.95 1.22 -7.88
C PRO A 193 3.38 2.49 -7.24
N CYS A 194 3.35 2.53 -5.90
CA CYS A 194 2.88 3.71 -5.18
C CYS A 194 3.71 4.95 -5.59
N PRO A 195 3.08 6.05 -6.04
CA PRO A 195 3.80 7.23 -6.52
C PRO A 195 4.53 7.98 -5.39
N VAL A 196 4.21 7.67 -4.14
CA VAL A 196 4.82 8.28 -2.95
C VAL A 196 6.05 7.44 -2.53
N CYS A 197 5.83 6.21 -2.09
CA CYS A 197 6.92 5.40 -1.54
C CYS A 197 7.66 4.53 -2.57
N SER A 198 7.24 4.53 -3.84
CA SER A 198 7.76 3.64 -4.90
C SER A 198 7.78 2.17 -4.49
N GLY A 199 6.74 1.73 -3.76
CA GLY A 199 6.61 0.36 -3.27
C GLY A 199 7.34 0.05 -1.96
N ARG A 200 8.04 1.01 -1.33
CA ARG A 200 8.69 0.79 -0.02
C ARG A 200 7.72 0.47 1.11
N GLY A 201 6.44 0.84 0.99
CA GLY A 201 5.41 0.66 2.03
C GLY A 201 5.60 1.53 3.28
N ARG A 202 6.61 2.40 3.29
CA ARG A 202 6.95 3.31 4.39
C ARG A 202 7.66 4.54 3.87
N LEU A 203 7.52 5.65 4.61
CA LEU A 203 8.22 6.91 4.40
C LEU A 203 9.11 7.19 5.62
N LEU A 204 10.14 8.00 5.46
CA LEU A 204 10.88 8.59 6.57
C LEU A 204 9.92 9.38 7.46
N SER A 205 10.13 9.32 8.77
CA SER A 205 9.34 10.12 9.70
C SER A 205 9.57 11.62 9.46
N ALA A 206 8.55 12.43 9.71
CA ALA A 206 8.64 13.89 9.66
C ALA A 206 9.82 14.42 10.49
N GLN A 207 10.03 13.83 11.67
CA GLN A 207 11.16 14.14 12.55
C GLN A 207 12.53 13.86 11.88
N THR A 208 12.67 12.73 11.17
CA THR A 208 13.91 12.40 10.44
C THR A 208 14.17 13.42 9.33
N LEU A 209 13.12 13.85 8.64
CA LEU A 209 13.18 14.89 7.61
C LEU A 209 13.54 16.26 8.20
N ALA A 210 12.93 16.65 9.32
CA ALA A 210 13.28 17.88 10.03
C ALA A 210 14.77 17.92 10.43
N PHE A 211 15.32 16.81 10.94
CA PHE A 211 16.76 16.72 11.22
C PHE A 211 17.65 16.81 9.98
N ARG A 212 17.20 16.33 8.82
CA ARG A 212 17.93 16.51 7.54
C ARG A 212 17.93 17.97 7.12
N VAL A 213 16.76 18.61 7.15
CA VAL A 213 16.58 20.02 6.84
C VAL A 213 17.43 20.90 7.75
N ARG A 214 17.39 20.68 9.07
CA ARG A 214 18.22 21.41 10.06
C ARG A 214 19.71 21.36 9.73
N ARG A 215 20.25 20.19 9.38
CA ARG A 215 21.66 20.05 9.00
C ARG A 215 21.99 20.80 7.72
N GLU A 216 21.08 20.83 6.76
CA GLU A 216 21.28 21.56 5.52
C GLU A 216 21.22 23.09 5.71
N ILE A 217 20.30 23.57 6.55
CA ILE A 217 20.24 24.97 6.99
C ILE A 217 21.58 25.38 7.59
N LEU A 218 22.07 24.64 8.60
CA LEU A 218 23.33 24.95 9.26
C LEU A 218 24.53 24.92 8.30
N ARG A 219 24.52 24.01 7.31
CA ARG A 219 25.55 23.97 6.26
C ARG A 219 25.52 25.21 5.38
N LEU A 220 24.34 25.66 4.93
CA LEU A 220 24.19 26.86 4.10
C LEU A 220 24.51 28.14 4.86
N ALA A 221 24.26 28.16 6.17
CA ALA A 221 24.57 29.29 7.04
C ALA A 221 26.07 29.57 7.19
N LEU A 222 26.94 28.61 6.82
CA LEU A 222 28.39 28.79 6.79
C LEU A 222 28.85 29.76 5.68
N ASP A 223 28.01 30.00 4.67
CA ASP A 223 28.30 30.98 3.62
C ASP A 223 27.72 32.34 3.99
N ASP A 224 28.59 33.34 4.10
CA ASP A 224 28.24 34.71 4.48
C ASP A 224 27.29 35.41 3.52
N HIS A 225 27.23 34.99 2.26
CA HIS A 225 26.26 35.52 1.30
C HIS A 225 24.80 35.15 1.61
N ASN A 226 24.57 34.13 2.45
CA ASN A 226 23.23 33.66 2.80
C ASN A 226 22.71 34.39 4.03
N GLU A 227 22.20 35.61 3.91
CA GLU A 227 21.58 36.36 5.01
C GLU A 227 20.29 35.71 5.54
N ALA A 228 19.57 34.99 4.67
CA ALA A 228 18.40 34.22 5.00
C ALA A 228 18.42 32.85 4.30
N ILE A 229 17.64 31.92 4.83
CA ILE A 229 17.45 30.58 4.28
C ILE A 229 15.95 30.31 4.17
N LEU A 230 15.49 30.03 2.94
CA LEU A 230 14.12 29.63 2.63
C LEU A 230 14.05 28.11 2.57
N VAL A 231 13.12 27.54 3.32
CA VAL A 231 12.90 26.11 3.46
C VAL A 231 11.49 25.80 2.98
N ARG A 232 11.34 24.97 1.95
CA ARG A 232 10.05 24.47 1.50
C ARG A 232 9.88 23.00 1.85
N VAL A 233 8.84 22.67 2.60
CA VAL A 233 8.60 21.34 3.19
C VAL A 233 7.11 20.97 3.22
N HIS A 234 6.82 19.68 3.32
CA HIS A 234 5.47 19.16 3.58
C HIS A 234 4.99 19.54 5.00
N PRO A 235 3.68 19.76 5.25
CA PRO A 235 3.12 20.14 6.55
C PRO A 235 3.64 19.32 7.74
N HIS A 236 3.69 17.99 7.62
CA HIS A 236 4.18 17.13 8.70
C HIS A 236 5.62 17.44 9.10
N THR A 237 6.49 17.66 8.12
CA THR A 237 7.89 18.05 8.38
C THR A 237 7.97 19.47 8.93
N ALA A 238 7.09 20.38 8.50
CA ALA A 238 7.04 21.75 9.02
C ALA A 238 6.70 21.78 10.52
N ILE A 239 5.74 20.97 10.99
CA ILE A 239 5.38 20.86 12.41
C ILE A 239 6.61 20.51 13.25
N GLU A 240 7.36 19.48 12.84
CA GLU A 240 8.57 19.03 13.54
C GLU A 240 9.73 20.03 13.43
N LEU A 241 9.81 20.78 12.34
CA LEU A 241 10.87 21.79 12.13
C LEU A 241 10.59 23.09 12.91
N ILE A 242 9.31 23.47 13.06
CA ILE A 242 8.86 24.67 13.75
C ILE A 242 8.88 24.46 15.27
N GLY A 243 8.44 23.28 15.72
CA GLY A 243 8.11 23.05 17.13
C GLY A 243 6.67 23.48 17.44
N VAL A 244 6.26 23.34 18.70
CA VAL A 244 4.86 23.61 19.10
C VAL A 244 4.57 25.11 19.11
N GLU A 245 5.55 25.92 19.47
CA GLU A 245 5.44 27.38 19.63
C GLU A 245 6.40 28.15 18.70
N GLY A 246 7.20 27.46 17.90
CA GLY A 246 8.24 28.06 17.05
C GLY A 246 9.67 27.97 17.64
N GLU A 247 9.82 27.32 18.79
CA GLU A 247 11.05 27.24 19.58
C GLU A 247 12.23 26.62 18.83
N GLU A 248 11.97 25.65 17.94
CA GLU A 248 13.01 24.98 17.17
C GLU A 248 13.58 25.91 16.09
N VAL A 249 12.72 26.75 15.49
CA VAL A 249 13.15 27.75 14.49
C VAL A 249 13.90 28.88 15.15
N GLU A 250 13.43 29.39 16.29
CA GLU A 250 14.16 30.42 17.04
C GLU A 250 15.57 29.94 17.45
N THR A 251 15.68 28.66 17.83
CA THR A 251 16.97 28.04 18.14
C THR A 251 17.84 27.92 16.88
N LEU A 252 17.25 27.50 15.76
CA LEU A 252 17.95 27.44 14.48
C LEU A 252 18.45 28.80 13.98
N GLU A 253 17.66 29.85 14.10
CA GLU A 253 18.05 31.22 13.76
C GLU A 253 19.20 31.69 14.65
N ARG A 254 19.14 31.40 15.96
CA ARG A 254 20.20 31.73 16.91
C ARG A 254 21.51 30.99 16.60
N ASP A 255 21.42 29.67 16.34
CA ASP A 255 22.58 28.82 16.07
C ASP A 255 23.23 29.15 14.71
N SER A 256 22.42 29.48 13.71
CA SER A 256 22.88 29.79 12.35
C SER A 256 23.28 31.25 12.14
N GLY A 257 22.75 32.16 12.95
CA GLY A 257 22.89 33.61 12.75
C GLY A 257 22.14 34.13 11.51
N ARG A 258 21.29 33.33 10.87
CA ARG A 258 20.54 33.69 9.64
C ARG A 258 19.04 33.74 9.92
N THR A 259 18.29 34.50 9.12
CA THR A 259 16.82 34.46 9.14
C THR A 259 16.32 33.17 8.48
N ILE A 260 15.44 32.42 9.13
CA ILE A 260 14.87 31.18 8.58
C ILE A 260 13.42 31.43 8.14
N LEU A 261 13.14 31.21 6.87
CA LEU A 261 11.80 31.34 6.28
C LEU A 261 11.27 29.94 5.96
N ILE A 262 10.12 29.57 6.52
CA ILE A 262 9.50 28.26 6.24
C ILE A 262 8.30 28.45 5.33
N GLN A 263 8.27 27.67 4.26
CA GLN A 263 7.16 27.57 3.32
C GLN A 263 6.61 26.15 3.33
N VAL A 264 5.33 26.03 3.65
CA VAL A 264 4.61 24.76 3.70
C VAL A 264 3.91 24.52 2.38
N ASP A 265 4.12 23.34 1.81
CA ASP A 265 3.47 22.92 0.57
C ASP A 265 2.87 21.52 0.72
N GLN A 266 1.53 21.45 0.69
CA GLN A 266 0.77 20.21 0.79
C GLN A 266 0.94 19.29 -0.43
N HIS A 267 1.40 19.84 -1.56
CA HIS A 267 1.63 19.08 -2.79
C HIS A 267 3.07 18.58 -2.91
N LEU A 268 3.96 19.00 -2.00
CA LEU A 268 5.32 18.50 -1.96
C LEU A 268 5.32 17.06 -1.43
N HIS A 269 6.11 16.19 -2.06
CA HIS A 269 6.29 14.83 -1.57
C HIS A 269 6.80 14.84 -0.11
N PRO A 270 6.24 14.03 0.83
CA PRO A 270 6.57 14.11 2.26
C PRO A 270 8.05 13.89 2.61
N GLU A 271 8.77 13.12 1.79
CA GLU A 271 10.22 12.88 1.94
C GLU A 271 11.10 13.85 1.12
N CYS A 272 10.51 14.87 0.50
CA CYS A 272 11.23 15.92 -0.21
C CYS A 272 11.23 17.23 0.58
N HIS A 273 12.29 18.00 0.39
CA HIS A 273 12.46 19.33 0.94
C HIS A 273 13.34 20.15 -0.01
N GLU A 274 13.14 21.46 -0.02
CA GLU A 274 13.98 22.39 -0.78
C GLU A 274 14.57 23.42 0.19
N VAL A 275 15.87 23.69 0.10
CA VAL A 275 16.55 24.70 0.93
C VAL A 275 17.32 25.65 0.03
N LEU A 276 17.07 26.95 0.17
CA LEU A 276 17.70 28.00 -0.62
C LEU A 276 18.26 29.09 0.30
N GLY A 277 19.56 29.31 0.23
CA GLY A 277 20.23 30.45 0.86
C GLY A 277 20.30 31.66 -0.07
N GLY A 278 20.31 32.87 0.49
CA GLY A 278 20.58 34.08 -0.27
C GLY A 278 20.34 35.37 0.52
N PRO A 279 20.40 36.53 -0.16
CA PRO A 279 20.11 37.83 0.44
C PRO A 279 18.68 37.87 0.99
N LYS A 280 18.52 38.45 2.18
CA LYS A 280 17.26 38.37 2.93
C LYS A 280 16.09 38.98 2.17
N ASN A 281 16.30 40.14 1.56
CA ASN A 281 15.29 40.85 0.77
C ASN A 281 14.75 40.04 -0.42
N GLN A 282 15.61 39.24 -1.08
CA GLN A 282 15.22 38.44 -2.24
C GLN A 282 14.38 37.23 -1.83
N LEU A 283 14.72 36.60 -0.70
CA LEU A 283 13.97 35.44 -0.21
C LEU A 283 12.65 35.85 0.43
N GLU A 284 12.61 36.96 1.18
CA GLU A 284 11.35 37.48 1.72
C GLU A 284 10.35 37.85 0.62
N ALA A 285 10.82 38.34 -0.53
CA ALA A 285 9.95 38.64 -1.68
C ALA A 285 9.27 37.39 -2.29
N ARG A 286 9.79 36.19 -2.01
CA ARG A 286 9.21 34.91 -2.47
C ARG A 286 8.14 34.37 -1.52
N VAL A 287 8.05 34.92 -0.30
CA VAL A 287 7.11 34.46 0.73
C VAL A 287 5.96 35.46 0.85
N THR A 288 4.73 34.96 0.76
CA THR A 288 3.55 35.80 0.96
C THR A 288 3.38 36.05 2.45
N ARG A 289 3.47 37.30 2.92
CA ARG A 289 3.32 37.61 4.35
C ARG A 289 1.86 37.52 4.79
N LEU A 290 1.64 36.95 5.97
CA LEU A 290 0.36 36.99 6.68
C LEU A 290 0.38 38.14 7.70
N SER A 291 -0.55 39.08 7.59
CA SER A 291 -0.67 40.17 8.56
C SER A 291 -1.60 39.80 9.70
N GLN A 292 -1.29 40.26 10.91
CA GLN A 292 -2.22 40.16 12.05
C GLN A 292 -3.55 40.85 11.70
N GLY A 293 -4.66 40.26 12.12
CA GLY A 293 -6.02 40.73 11.78
C GLY A 293 -6.52 40.32 10.40
N HIS A 294 -5.67 39.74 9.54
CA HIS A 294 -6.10 39.21 8.25
C HIS A 294 -7.11 38.07 8.46
N GLN A 295 -8.24 38.15 7.76
CA GLN A 295 -9.27 37.12 7.77
C GLN A 295 -9.22 36.31 6.49
N VAL A 296 -9.18 34.99 6.63
CA VAL A 296 -9.08 34.07 5.51
C VAL A 296 -9.92 32.84 5.78
N LYS A 297 -10.48 32.26 4.71
CA LYS A 297 -11.20 30.99 4.79
C LYS A 297 -10.18 29.87 4.68
N VAL A 298 -10.16 28.96 5.64
CA VAL A 298 -9.19 27.86 5.71
C VAL A 298 -9.91 26.55 5.93
N ARG A 299 -9.35 25.47 5.39
CA ARG A 299 -9.80 24.12 5.69
C ARG A 299 -8.94 23.56 6.82
N LEU A 300 -9.59 23.03 7.85
CA LEU A 300 -8.92 22.39 8.97
C LEU A 300 -8.68 20.94 8.60
N GLU A 301 -7.41 20.53 8.54
CA GLU A 301 -7.06 19.19 8.04
C GLU A 301 -6.61 18.28 9.18
N GLU A 302 -5.77 18.78 10.08
CA GLU A 302 -5.13 17.95 11.09
C GLU A 302 -5.38 18.44 12.51
N PRO A 303 -5.64 17.53 13.47
CA PRO A 303 -5.70 17.88 14.88
C PRO A 303 -4.32 18.31 15.38
N PHE A 304 -4.27 19.29 16.29
CA PHE A 304 -3.02 19.77 16.86
C PHE A 304 -3.17 20.25 18.30
N GLY A 305 -2.04 20.24 19.02
CA GLY A 305 -1.96 20.66 20.41
C GLY A 305 -2.49 19.62 21.40
N PRO A 306 -2.35 19.91 22.71
CA PRO A 306 -2.79 19.02 23.78
C PRO A 306 -4.31 18.80 23.73
N ASN A 307 -4.73 17.55 23.91
CA ASN A 307 -6.14 17.12 23.87
C ASN A 307 -6.88 17.48 22.56
N ILE A 308 -6.18 17.72 21.44
CA ILE A 308 -6.80 17.94 20.12
C ILE A 308 -7.74 19.15 20.12
N GLN A 309 -7.44 20.18 20.92
CA GLN A 309 -8.29 21.37 20.99
C GLN A 309 -8.09 22.29 19.77
N SER A 310 -6.91 22.27 19.16
CA SER A 310 -6.58 23.06 17.97
C SER A 310 -6.60 22.20 16.71
N ALA A 311 -6.59 22.86 15.55
CA ALA A 311 -6.37 22.22 14.27
C ALA A 311 -5.35 23.01 13.43
N LEU A 312 -4.65 22.34 12.52
CA LEU A 312 -3.72 22.97 11.59
C LEU A 312 -4.39 23.26 10.26
N ALA A 313 -3.97 24.37 9.67
CA ALA A 313 -4.26 24.76 8.31
C ALA A 313 -2.99 25.31 7.64
N VAL A 314 -2.95 25.22 6.31
CA VAL A 314 -1.91 25.88 5.51
C VAL A 314 -2.52 27.09 4.81
N VAL A 315 -1.92 28.26 5.01
CA VAL A 315 -2.40 29.53 4.42
C VAL A 315 -1.26 30.23 3.74
N ASN A 316 -1.33 30.39 2.41
CA ASN A 316 -0.31 31.08 1.61
C ASN A 316 1.12 30.57 1.88
N GLY A 317 1.26 29.27 2.16
CA GLY A 317 2.53 28.64 2.49
C GLY A 317 2.94 28.73 3.96
N HIS A 318 2.08 29.18 4.87
CA HIS A 318 2.36 29.20 6.31
C HIS A 318 1.59 28.13 7.05
N LEU A 319 2.21 27.52 8.05
CA LEU A 319 1.51 26.68 9.01
C LEU A 319 0.76 27.56 10.01
N VAL A 320 -0.54 27.33 10.15
CA VAL A 320 -1.42 28.11 11.02
C VAL A 320 -2.10 27.18 12.01
N GLU A 321 -1.85 27.39 13.29
CA GLU A 321 -2.65 26.81 14.35
C GLU A 321 -3.96 27.58 14.48
N VAL A 322 -5.09 26.88 14.34
CA VAL A 322 -6.43 27.40 14.56
C VAL A 322 -6.93 26.94 15.92
N LEU A 323 -7.00 27.88 16.86
CA LEU A 323 -7.46 27.64 18.22
C LEU A 323 -8.93 27.22 18.22
N SER A 324 -9.27 26.24 19.07
CA SER A 324 -10.62 25.64 19.14
C SER A 324 -11.11 25.05 17.81
N GLY A 325 -10.18 24.67 16.93
CA GLY A 325 -10.46 24.09 15.62
C GLY A 325 -10.74 22.58 15.63
N GLY A 326 -10.42 21.87 16.71
CA GLY A 326 -10.51 20.40 16.78
C GLY A 326 -11.90 19.84 16.43
N ASP A 327 -12.96 20.48 16.93
CA ASP A 327 -14.36 20.06 16.68
C ASP A 327 -14.85 20.34 15.24
N ARG A 328 -14.00 20.96 14.41
CA ARG A 328 -14.33 21.41 13.05
C ARG A 328 -13.38 20.83 11.99
N LEU A 329 -12.67 19.75 12.29
CA LEU A 329 -11.85 19.02 11.32
C LEU A 329 -12.64 18.67 10.05
N GLY A 330 -11.98 18.84 8.90
CA GLY A 330 -12.54 18.63 7.57
C GLY A 330 -13.42 19.78 7.05
N LYS A 331 -13.80 20.74 7.88
CA LYS A 331 -14.66 21.88 7.50
C LYS A 331 -13.84 23.09 7.08
N GLU A 332 -14.43 23.92 6.22
CA GLU A 332 -13.93 25.27 5.97
C GLU A 332 -14.46 26.24 7.02
N VAL A 333 -13.58 27.02 7.63
CA VAL A 333 -13.89 28.02 8.64
C VAL A 333 -13.25 29.35 8.27
N GLN A 334 -13.89 30.44 8.66
CA GLN A 334 -13.27 31.76 8.57
C GLN A 334 -12.45 32.00 9.83
N VAL A 335 -11.17 32.31 9.65
CA VAL A 335 -10.24 32.53 10.76
C VAL A 335 -9.64 33.92 10.66
N ARG A 336 -9.28 34.48 11.82
CA ARG A 336 -8.58 35.75 11.96
C ARG A 336 -7.20 35.49 12.56
N MET A 337 -6.15 35.96 11.88
CA MET A 337 -4.78 35.85 12.38
C MET A 337 -4.60 36.68 13.65
N ILE A 338 -4.19 36.05 14.75
CA ILE A 338 -3.99 36.70 16.05
C ILE A 338 -2.52 36.86 16.41
N ARG A 339 -1.64 35.96 15.95
CA ARG A 339 -0.20 36.00 16.20
C ARG A 339 0.55 35.53 14.96
N ASN A 340 1.65 36.20 14.63
CA ASN A 340 2.58 35.78 13.58
C ASN A 340 4.01 35.99 14.08
N THR A 341 4.76 34.91 14.32
CA THR A 341 6.18 34.94 14.69
C THR A 341 7.09 34.71 13.46
N GLY A 342 6.55 34.73 12.25
CA GLY A 342 7.26 34.44 11.00
C GLY A 342 7.16 32.97 10.63
N ALA A 343 7.66 32.10 11.50
CA ALA A 343 7.65 30.64 11.29
C ALA A 343 6.37 29.95 11.77
N PHE A 344 5.65 30.57 12.72
CA PHE A 344 4.41 30.03 13.29
C PHE A 344 3.33 31.11 13.34
N CYS A 345 2.14 30.76 12.88
CA CYS A 345 0.97 31.62 12.91
C CYS A 345 -0.12 31.01 13.78
N GLN A 346 -0.78 31.84 14.59
CA GLN A 346 -2.00 31.45 15.30
C GLN A 346 -3.17 32.25 14.77
N ALA A 347 -4.31 31.58 14.65
CA ALA A 347 -5.57 32.16 14.27
C ALA A 347 -6.70 31.69 15.18
N GLU A 348 -7.74 32.51 15.29
CA GLU A 348 -8.98 32.17 15.97
C GLU A 348 -10.13 32.09 14.96
N ILE A 349 -11.12 31.25 15.25
CA ILE A 349 -12.32 31.14 14.42
C ILE A 349 -13.18 32.39 14.60
N VAL A 350 -13.51 33.05 13.48
CA VAL A 350 -14.48 34.15 13.45
C VAL A 350 -15.87 33.55 13.55
N ARG A 351 -16.66 34.01 14.54
CA ARG A 351 -18.02 33.55 14.79
C ARG A 351 -19.04 34.12 13.81
#